data_AF-A0A645EJG2-F1
#
_entry.id   AF-A0A645EJG2-F1
#
_cell.length_a   1.000
_cell.length_b   1.000
_cell.length_c   1.000
_cell.angle_alpha   90.00
_cell.angle_beta   90.00
_cell.angle_gamma   90.00
#
_symmetry.space_group_name_H-M   'P 1'
#
loop_
_entity.id
_entity.type
_entity.pdbx_description
1 polymer ?
#
loop_
_entity_poly.entity_id
_entity_poly.type
_entity_poly.pdbx_seq_one_letter_code
_entity_poly.pdbx_strand_id
1 'polypeptide(L)' 'MFKIVKRYYDLDIYAAADVAKFVQSGRITPEEYKQITGQEYLV' A
#
# COMPACT_ATOMS: atom_id res chain seq x y z
N MET A 1 -6.80 1.72 -8.02
CA MET A 1 -6.57 0.74 -6.93
C MET A 1 -6.18 1.41 -5.62
N PHE A 2 -5.32 2.44 -5.66
CA PHE A 2 -4.88 3.22 -4.50
C PHE A 2 -5.96 3.67 -3.52
N LYS A 3 -7.07 4.28 -3.97
CA LYS A 3 -8.14 4.73 -3.06
C LYS A 3 -8.74 3.59 -2.22
N ILE A 4 -8.82 2.38 -2.78
CA ILE A 4 -9.32 1.19 -2.09
C ILE A 4 -8.27 0.75 -1.07
N VAL A 5 -7.03 0.52 -1.51
CA VAL A 5 -5.94 0.08 -0.62
C VAL A 5 -5.72 1.08 0.52
N LYS A 6 -5.73 2.38 0.24
CA LYS A 6 -5.67 3.45 1.25
C LYS A 6 -6.79 3.35 2.25
N ARG A 7 -8.04 3.18 1.79
CA ARG A 7 -9.21 3.09 2.66
C ARG A 7 -9.16 1.84 3.54
N TYR A 8 -8.72 0.71 3.00
CA TYR A 8 -8.58 -0.52 3.78
C TYR A 8 -7.41 -0.46 4.77
N TYR A 9 -6.32 0.21 4.41
CA TYR A 9 -5.21 0.50 5.33
C TYR A 9 -5.64 1.44 6.47
N ASP A 10 -6.40 2.50 6.15
CA ASP A 10 -6.97 3.45 7.12
C ASP A 10 -7.97 2.78 8.08
N LEU A 11 -8.65 1.73 7.61
CA LEU A 11 -9.55 0.88 8.39
C LEU A 11 -8.81 -0.23 9.18
N ASP A 12 -7.48 -0.23 9.18
CA ASP A 12 -6.62 -1.25 9.82
C ASP A 12 -6.84 -2.68 9.28
N ILE A 13 -7.43 -2.82 8.09
CA ILE A 13 -7.69 -4.11 7.44
C ILE A 13 -6.44 -4.64 6.74
N TYR A 14 -5.63 -3.74 6.18
CA TYR A 14 -4.36 -4.08 5.53
C TYR A 14 -3.20 -3.54 6.34
N ALA A 15 -2.23 -4.40 6.62
CA ALA A 15 -0.94 -3.96 7.13
C ALA A 15 -0.06 -3.44 6.00
N ALA A 16 1.03 -2.74 6.34
CA ALA A 16 2.02 -2.28 5.37
C ALA A 16 2.55 -3.45 4.52
N ALA A 17 2.71 -4.64 5.11
CA ALA A 17 3.10 -5.85 4.40
C ALA A 17 2.10 -6.29 3.31
N ASP A 18 0.80 -6.09 3.52
CA ASP A 18 -0.22 -6.38 2.50
C ASP A 18 -0.17 -5.34 1.39
N VAL A 19 -0.04 -4.05 1.75
CA VAL A 19 0.15 -2.96 0.77
C VAL A 19 1.39 -3.23 -0.09
N ALA A 20 2.47 -3.77 0.49
CA ALA A 20 3.68 -4.16 -0.21
C ALA A 20 3.46 -5.29 -1.22
N LYS A 21 2.60 -6.27 -0.92
CA LYS A 21 2.20 -7.31 -1.88
C LYS A 21 1.44 -6.72 -3.07
N PHE A 22 0.64 -5.67 -2.86
CA PHE A 22 -0.03 -4.96 -3.95
C PHE A 22 0.97 -4.22 -4.85
N VAL A 23 2.07 -3.68 -4.29
CA VAL A 23 3.17 -3.12 -5.08
C VAL A 23 3.85 -4.21 -5.91
N GLN A 24 4.22 -5.34 -5.29
CA GLN A 24 4.86 -6.47 -5.99
C GLN A 24 3.97 -7.06 -7.10
N SER A 25 2.66 -7.09 -6.89
CA SER A 25 1.69 -7.54 -7.91
C SER A 25 1.42 -6.50 -9.00
N GLY A 26 2.08 -5.33 -8.97
CA GLY A 26 1.87 -4.24 -9.93
C GLY A 26 0.49 -3.58 -9.84
N ARG A 27 -0.20 -3.73 -8.70
CA ARG A 27 -1.54 -3.17 -8.47
C ARG A 27 -1.51 -1.71 -8.04
N ILE A 28 -0.42 -1.28 -7.41
CA ILE A 28 -0.11 0.09 -7.02
C ILE A 28 1.39 0.35 -7.22
N THR A 29 1.79 1.61 -7.30
CA THR A 29 3.21 2.00 -7.39
C THR A 29 3.87 2.12 -6.00
N PRO A 30 5.21 2.05 -5.91
CA PRO A 30 5.93 2.31 -4.65
C PRO A 30 5.68 3.73 -4.10
N GLU A 31 5.39 4.70 -4.97
CA GLU A 31 4.98 6.05 -4.55
C GLU A 31 3.60 6.03 -3.87
N GLU A 32 2.65 5.29 -4.44
CA GLU A 32 1.33 5.07 -3.86
C GLU A 32 1.42 4.31 -2.53
N TYR A 33 2.32 3.33 -2.41
CA TYR A 33 2.63 2.65 -1.14
C TYR A 33 3.10 3.64 -0.07
N LYS A 34 4.03 4.53 -0.42
CA LYS A 34 4.53 5.56 0.50
C LYS A 34 3.43 6.52 0.92
N GLN A 35 2.52 6.89 0.03
CA GLN A 35 1.35 7.70 0.39
C GLN A 35 0.35 6.98 1.30
N ILE A 36 0.19 5.67 1.17
CA ILE A 36 -0.74 4.88 1.98
C ILE A 36 -0.16 4.62 3.37
N THR A 37 1.06 4.09 3.41
CA THR A 37 1.69 3.57 4.63
C THR A 37 2.51 4.63 5.36
N GLY A 38 2.92 5.71 4.67
CA GLY A 38 3.91 6.66 5.16
C GLY A 38 5.34 6.11 5.16
N GLN A 39 5.55 4.86 4.75
CA GLN A 39 6.84 4.19 4.75
C GLN A 39 7.40 4.11 3.33
N GLU A 40 8.72 4.22 3.20
CA GLU A 40 9.36 3.92 1.92
C GLU A 40 9.24 2.43 1.61
N TYR A 41 8.88 2.13 0.36
CA TYR A 41 8.90 0.78 -0.15
C TYR A 41 10.36 0.40 -0.39
N LEU A 42 11.00 -0.17 0.64
CA LEU A 42 12.33 -0.76 0.55
C LEU A 42 12.17 -2.18 0.00
N VAL A 43 12.62 -2.37 -1.24
CA VAL A 43 12.58 -3.64 -1.99
C VAL A 43 13.52 -4.66 -1.35
#